data_AF-A0A924HQT6-F1
#
_entry.id   AF-A0A924HQT6-F1
#
_cell.length_a   1.000
_cell.length_b   1.000
_cell.length_c   1.000
_cell.angle_alpha   90.00
_cell.angle_beta   90.00
_cell.angle_gamma   90.00
#
_symmetry.space_group_name_H-M   'P 1'
#
loop_
_entity.id
_entity.type
_entity.pdbx_description
1 polymer ?
#
loop_
_entity_poly.entity_id
_entity_poly.type
_entity_poly.pdbx_seq_one_letter_code
_entity_poly.pdbx_strand_id
1 'polypeptide(L)'
;MTKAEQDSLTPEQVLQEFKEGNQRFNTGNVTQREHSEEIRKAVTGGQFPKAMVLSCLDSRVPVEDVFDQGMGDVFVGRVAGNFVNTDLLGSMEFACKVAGAKLIVVMGHQHCGA
;
A
#
# COMPACT_ATOMS: atom_id res chain seq x y z
N MET A 1 -5.05 12.08 2.73
CA MET A 1 -3.68 12.44 3.16
C MET A 1 -3.16 13.58 2.29
N THR A 2 -2.53 14.58 2.90
CA THR A 2 -1.86 15.72 2.25
C THR A 2 -0.35 15.50 2.18
N LYS A 3 0.36 16.38 1.45
CA LYS A 3 1.82 16.33 1.38
C LYS A 3 2.50 16.50 2.74
N ALA A 4 2.02 17.46 3.53
CA ALA A 4 2.60 17.75 4.85
C ALA A 4 2.41 16.58 5.83
N GLU A 5 1.23 15.94 5.80
CA GLU A 5 0.96 14.72 6.57
C GLU A 5 1.91 13.60 6.17
N GLN A 6 2.05 13.31 4.87
CA GLN A 6 2.99 12.30 4.36
C GLN A 6 4.43 12.60 4.79
N ASP A 7 4.89 13.85 4.68
CA ASP A 7 6.27 14.23 5.00
C ASP A 7 6.61 14.10 6.49
N SER A 8 5.62 14.18 7.37
CA SER A 8 5.78 13.95 8.80
C SER A 8 5.87 12.47 9.20
N LEU A 9 5.52 11.54 8.30
CA LEU A 9 5.54 10.11 8.59
C LEU A 9 6.97 9.56 8.61
N THR A 10 7.23 8.72 9.61
CA THR A 10 8.42 7.86 9.68
C THR A 10 8.09 6.46 9.13
N PRO A 11 9.09 5.71 8.63
CA PRO A 11 8.88 4.32 8.21
C PRO A 11 8.28 3.44 9.31
N GLU A 12 8.68 3.65 10.57
CA GLU A 12 8.20 2.91 11.74
C GLU A 12 6.71 3.16 12.00
N GLN A 13 6.25 4.41 11.86
CA GLN A 13 4.83 4.75 11.99
C GLN A 13 4.00 4.07 10.91
N VAL A 14 4.47 4.08 9.66
CA VAL A 14 3.78 3.42 8.55
C VAL A 14 3.72 1.91 8.76
N LEU A 15 4.82 1.30 9.21
CA LEU A 15 4.84 -0.13 9.53
C LEU A 15 3.89 -0.49 10.68
N GLN A 16 3.83 0.36 11.71
CA GLN A 16 2.92 0.17 12.83
C GLN A 16 1.45 0.26 12.39
N GLU A 17 1.12 1.24 11.54
CA GLU A 17 -0.22 1.37 10.96
C GLU A 17 -0.62 0.10 10.16
N PHE A 18 0.30 -0.44 9.35
CA PHE A 18 0.04 -1.68 8.59
C PHE A 18 -0.19 -2.89 9.49
N LYS A 19 0.54 -3.00 10.60
CA LYS A 19 0.30 -4.07 11.58
C LYS A 19 -1.08 -3.96 12.21
N GLU A 20 -1.50 -2.74 12.57
CA GLU A 20 -2.83 -2.48 13.13
C GLU A 20 -3.94 -2.74 12.12
N GLY A 21 -3.74 -2.34 10.86
CA GLY A 21 -4.65 -2.66 9.76
C GLY A 21 -4.79 -4.16 9.54
N ASN A 22 -3.67 -4.91 9.57
CA ASN A 22 -3.71 -6.36 9.49
C ASN A 22 -4.41 -7.01 10.69
N GLN A 23 -4.25 -6.46 11.88
CA GLN A 23 -5.00 -6.92 13.04
C GLN A 23 -6.51 -6.71 12.87
N ARG A 24 -6.94 -5.58 12.29
CA ARG A 24 -8.36 -5.33 11.97
C ARG A 24 -8.87 -6.30 10.93
N PHE A 25 -8.10 -6.56 9.87
CA PHE A 25 -8.41 -7.56 8.86
C PHE A 25 -8.61 -8.95 9.46
N ASN A 26 -7.65 -9.42 10.26
CA ASN A 26 -7.71 -10.75 10.88
C ASN A 26 -8.85 -10.92 11.89
N THR A 27 -9.33 -9.83 12.49
CA THR A 27 -10.43 -9.87 13.47
C THR A 27 -11.80 -9.54 12.86
N GLY A 28 -11.87 -9.26 11.56
CA GLY A 28 -13.11 -8.88 10.88
C GLY A 28 -13.61 -7.46 11.22
N ASN A 29 -12.78 -6.64 11.86
CA ASN A 29 -13.12 -5.26 12.27
C ASN A 29 -12.52 -4.23 11.30
N VAL A 30 -12.55 -4.52 10.00
CA VAL A 30 -12.03 -3.64 8.96
C VAL A 30 -12.85 -2.36 8.85
N THR A 31 -12.17 -1.29 8.42
CA THR A 31 -12.84 -0.02 8.14
C THR A 31 -13.70 -0.20 6.89
N GLN A 32 -14.92 0.34 6.91
CA GLN A 32 -15.76 0.32 5.71
C GLN A 32 -15.06 1.12 4.60
N ARG A 33 -14.82 0.49 3.45
CA ARG A 33 -14.22 1.15 2.31
C ARG A 33 -15.16 2.22 1.75
N GLU A 34 -14.67 3.44 1.74
CA GLU A 34 -15.36 4.56 1.10
C GLU A 34 -14.92 4.70 -0.35
N HIS A 35 -15.88 4.51 -1.25
CA HIS A 35 -15.68 4.64 -2.69
C HIS A 35 -16.55 5.74 -3.29
N SER A 36 -16.96 6.69 -2.45
CA SER A 36 -17.80 7.81 -2.86
C SER A 36 -17.10 8.69 -3.90
N GLU A 37 -17.90 9.44 -4.65
CA GLU A 37 -17.39 10.39 -5.64
C GLU A 37 -16.51 11.47 -4.99
N GLU A 38 -16.80 11.84 -3.74
CA GLU A 38 -16.02 12.78 -2.96
C GLU A 38 -14.60 12.25 -2.70
N ILE A 39 -14.45 10.99 -2.30
CA ILE A 39 -13.14 10.36 -2.11
C ILE A 39 -12.38 10.25 -3.43
N ARG A 40 -13.07 9.84 -4.51
CA ARG A 40 -12.46 9.77 -5.85
C ARG A 40 -11.94 11.14 -6.29
N LYS A 41 -12.71 12.21 -6.06
CA LYS A 41 -12.28 13.59 -6.36
C LYS A 41 -11.14 14.06 -5.46
N ALA A 42 -11.10 13.63 -4.20
CA ALA A 42 -10.03 14.01 -3.28
C ALA A 42 -8.65 13.52 -3.75
N VAL A 43 -8.57 12.39 -4.47
CA VAL A 43 -7.31 11.83 -4.97
C VAL A 43 -6.90 12.31 -6.37
N THR A 44 -7.73 13.08 -7.08
CA THR A 44 -7.37 13.59 -8.42
C THR A 44 -6.45 14.81 -8.40
N GLY A 45 -6.46 15.59 -7.31
CA GLY A 45 -5.62 16.78 -7.15
C GLY A 45 -4.14 16.47 -6.83
N GLY A 46 -3.81 15.19 -6.65
CA GLY A 46 -2.50 14.70 -6.25
C GLY A 46 -2.63 13.50 -5.32
N GLN A 47 -1.63 12.63 -5.33
CA GLN A 47 -1.56 11.47 -4.46
C GLN A 47 -0.32 11.53 -3.59
N PHE A 48 -0.44 11.10 -2.33
CA PHE A 48 0.66 11.12 -1.37
C PHE A 48 0.81 9.76 -0.66
N PRO A 49 0.96 8.63 -1.38
CA PRO A 49 0.97 7.32 -0.75
C PRO A 49 2.10 7.17 0.28
N LYS A 50 1.81 6.56 1.42
CA LYS A 50 2.76 6.41 2.53
C LYS A 50 3.75 5.26 2.31
N ALA A 51 3.39 4.28 1.48
CA ALA A 51 4.22 3.12 1.18
C ALA A 51 4.09 2.62 -0.27
N MET A 52 5.07 1.81 -0.67
CA MET A 52 5.02 0.94 -1.84
C MET A 52 5.01 -0.53 -1.38
N VAL A 53 4.02 -1.30 -1.83
CA VAL A 53 3.92 -2.73 -1.54
C VAL A 53 4.18 -3.52 -2.81
N LEU A 54 5.22 -4.36 -2.80
CA LEU A 54 5.43 -5.41 -3.79
C LEU A 54 4.78 -6.69 -3.27
N SER A 55 3.70 -7.15 -3.91
CA SER A 55 2.98 -8.36 -3.50
C SER A 55 2.83 -9.38 -4.63
N CYS A 56 2.38 -10.58 -4.26
CA CYS A 56 2.08 -11.61 -5.24
C CYS A 56 0.81 -11.24 -6.04
N LEU A 57 0.76 -11.67 -7.31
CA LEU A 57 -0.45 -11.61 -8.14
C LEU A 57 -1.62 -12.48 -7.60
N ASP A 58 -1.36 -13.34 -6.61
CA ASP A 58 -2.34 -14.24 -5.99
C ASP A 58 -3.63 -13.52 -5.60
N SER A 59 -4.77 -13.96 -6.14
CA SER A 59 -6.07 -13.31 -5.95
C SER A 59 -6.57 -13.35 -4.49
N ARG A 60 -5.96 -14.16 -3.63
CA ARG A 60 -6.29 -14.30 -2.21
C ARG A 60 -5.51 -13.32 -1.32
N VAL A 61 -4.63 -12.51 -1.90
CA VAL A 61 -3.79 -11.55 -1.17
C VAL A 61 -4.11 -10.10 -1.61
N PRO A 62 -5.32 -9.58 -1.28
CA PRO A 62 -5.67 -8.19 -1.54
C PRO A 62 -4.96 -7.26 -0.55
N VAL A 63 -3.94 -6.53 -1.02
CA VAL A 63 -3.02 -5.73 -0.18
C VAL A 63 -3.77 -4.68 0.64
N GLU A 64 -4.66 -3.94 -0.01
CA GLU A 64 -5.41 -2.87 0.61
C GLU A 64 -6.40 -3.39 1.66
N ASP A 65 -6.88 -4.63 1.53
CA ASP A 65 -7.74 -5.24 2.55
C ASP A 65 -6.89 -5.76 3.72
N VAL A 66 -5.80 -6.46 3.39
CA VAL A 66 -4.89 -7.05 4.38
C VAL A 66 -4.27 -6.01 5.29
N PHE A 67 -4.03 -4.79 4.81
CA PHE A 67 -3.51 -3.67 5.61
C PHE A 67 -4.57 -2.62 5.95
N ASP A 68 -5.85 -2.86 5.65
CA ASP A 68 -6.97 -1.93 5.90
C ASP A 68 -6.67 -0.50 5.40
N GLN A 69 -6.28 -0.38 4.13
CA GLN A 69 -5.92 0.87 3.45
C GLN A 69 -6.97 1.27 2.41
N GLY A 70 -7.06 2.58 2.14
CA GLY A 70 -7.99 3.17 1.19
C GLY A 70 -7.34 3.66 -0.12
N MET A 71 -8.15 4.35 -0.93
CA MET A 71 -7.68 4.95 -2.18
C MET A 71 -6.61 6.03 -1.91
N GLY A 72 -5.45 5.89 -2.57
CA GLY A 72 -4.36 6.85 -2.47
C GLY A 72 -3.44 6.69 -1.26
N ASP A 73 -3.68 5.69 -0.39
CA ASP A 73 -2.84 5.45 0.78
C ASP A 73 -1.54 4.73 0.42
N VAL A 74 -1.58 3.78 -0.52
CA VAL A 74 -0.42 2.94 -0.88
C VAL A 74 -0.30 2.79 -2.39
N PHE A 75 0.93 2.66 -2.87
CA PHE A 75 1.20 2.08 -4.19
C PHE A 75 1.28 0.56 -4.06
N VAL A 76 0.77 -0.16 -5.06
CA VAL A 76 0.82 -1.63 -5.09
C VAL A 76 1.35 -2.11 -6.43
N GLY A 77 2.51 -2.77 -6.40
CA GLY A 77 3.05 -3.54 -7.52
C GLY A 77 2.81 -5.01 -7.29
N ARG A 78 2.25 -5.71 -8.28
CA ARG A 78 1.92 -7.14 -8.16
C ARG A 78 2.51 -7.96 -9.29
N VAL A 79 3.19 -9.04 -8.93
CA VAL A 79 3.73 -10.03 -9.87
C VAL A 79 3.68 -11.42 -9.24
N ALA A 80 3.46 -12.47 -10.02
CA ALA A 80 3.50 -13.84 -9.50
C ALA A 80 4.84 -14.10 -8.80
N GLY A 81 4.80 -14.52 -7.53
CA GLY A 81 6.00 -14.76 -6.72
C GLY A 81 6.66 -13.51 -6.12
N ASN A 82 6.06 -12.31 -6.26
CA ASN A 82 6.53 -11.06 -5.64
C ASN A 82 8.04 -10.78 -5.81
N PHE A 83 8.62 -11.21 -6.93
CA PHE A 83 10.00 -10.93 -7.28
C PHE A 83 10.12 -9.54 -7.91
N VAL A 84 11.32 -8.97 -7.92
CA VAL A 84 11.56 -7.66 -8.54
C VAL A 84 11.97 -7.84 -10.01
N ASN A 85 11.34 -7.09 -10.91
CA ASN A 85 11.81 -6.88 -12.28
C ASN A 85 12.18 -5.41 -12.48
N THR A 86 12.73 -5.06 -13.64
CA THR A 86 13.20 -3.69 -13.92
C THR A 86 12.08 -2.64 -13.79
N ASP A 87 10.87 -2.97 -14.25
CA ASP A 87 9.71 -2.05 -14.20
C ASP A 87 9.24 -1.80 -12.75
N LEU A 88 9.20 -2.86 -11.94
CA LEU A 88 8.87 -2.76 -10.52
C LEU A 88 9.95 -2.03 -9.74
N LEU A 89 11.23 -2.26 -10.05
CA LEU A 89 12.33 -1.51 -9.44
C LEU A 89 12.19 0.00 -9.72
N GLY A 90 11.97 0.38 -10.98
CA GLY A 90 11.72 1.77 -11.36
C GLY A 90 10.48 2.36 -10.68
N SER A 91 9.42 1.55 -10.52
CA SER A 91 8.21 1.96 -9.80
C SER A 91 8.48 2.20 -8.31
N MET A 92 9.31 1.38 -7.68
CA MET A 92 9.72 1.55 -6.27
C MET A 92 10.61 2.79 -6.10
N GLU A 93 11.53 3.03 -7.03
CA GLU A 93 12.34 4.25 -7.06
C GLU A 93 11.45 5.49 -7.19
N PHE A 94 10.47 5.47 -8.10
CA PHE A 94 9.50 6.56 -8.22
C PHE A 94 8.72 6.76 -6.93
N ALA A 95 8.18 5.69 -6.35
CA ALA A 95 7.36 5.75 -5.14
C ALA A 95 8.11 6.42 -3.97
N CYS A 96 9.38 6.06 -3.75
CA CYS A 96 10.18 6.65 -2.69
C CYS A 96 10.76 8.02 -3.07
N LYS A 97 11.47 8.11 -4.21
CA LYS A 97 12.28 9.29 -4.55
C LYS A 97 11.44 10.46 -5.07
N VAL A 98 10.38 10.18 -5.80
CA VAL A 98 9.54 11.20 -6.45
C VAL A 98 8.27 11.44 -5.66
N ALA A 99 7.51 10.38 -5.35
CA ALA A 99 6.23 10.50 -4.65
C ALA A 99 6.36 10.62 -3.12
N GLY A 100 7.52 10.29 -2.55
CA GLY A 100 7.83 10.52 -1.14
C GLY A 100 7.33 9.45 -0.17
N ALA A 101 6.98 8.25 -0.65
CA ALA A 101 6.62 7.10 0.19
C ALA A 101 7.76 6.74 1.16
N LYS A 102 7.41 6.39 2.39
CA LYS A 102 8.35 6.20 3.50
C LYS A 102 8.80 4.75 3.67
N LEU A 103 7.99 3.80 3.21
CA LEU A 103 8.21 2.39 3.44
C LEU A 103 8.05 1.59 2.13
N ILE A 104 8.95 0.63 1.92
CA ILE A 104 8.77 -0.45 0.97
C ILE A 104 8.44 -1.72 1.76
N VAL A 105 7.37 -2.40 1.37
CA VAL A 105 7.01 -3.72 1.91
C VAL A 105 7.08 -4.75 0.79
N VAL A 106 7.89 -5.79 1.00
CA VAL A 106 7.87 -6.99 0.14
C VAL A 106 7.01 -8.04 0.83
N MET A 107 5.87 -8.36 0.23
CA MET A 107 4.83 -9.18 0.82
C MET A 107 4.72 -10.53 0.12
N GLY A 108 5.30 -11.56 0.74
CA GLY A 108 5.08 -12.96 0.38
C GLY A 108 3.82 -13.54 1.00
N HIS A 109 3.51 -14.81 0.67
CA HIS A 109 2.42 -15.55 1.27
C HIS A 109 2.67 -17.05 1.25
N GLN A 110 1.94 -17.79 2.10
CA GLN A 110 1.98 -19.25 2.09
C GLN A 110 1.24 -19.81 0.86
N HIS A 111 1.62 -21.03 0.45
CA HIS A 111 1.02 -21.73 -0.69
C HIS A 111 1.10 -20.91 -2.00
N CYS A 112 2.24 -20.26 -2.22
CA CYS A 112 2.55 -19.59 -3.48
C CYS A 112 2.81 -20.62 -4.58
N GLY A 113 2.28 -20.38 -5.78
CA GLY A 113 2.39 -21.28 -6.93
C GLY A 113 3.49 -20.91 -7.94
N ALA A 114 4.21 -19.80 -7.70
CA ALA A 114 5.39 -19.41 -8.47
C ALA A 114 6.64 -20.03 -7.83
#